data_AF-A0A945FL76-F1
#
_entry.id   AF-A0A945FL76-F1
#
_cell.length_a   1.000
_cell.length_b   1.000
_cell.length_c   1.000
_cell.angle_alpha   90.00
_cell.angle_beta   90.00
_cell.angle_gamma   90.00
#
_symmetry.space_group_name_H-M   'P 1'
#
loop_
_entity.id
_entity.type
_entity.pdbx_description
1 polymer ?
#
loop_
_entity_poly.entity_id
_entity_poly.type
_entity_poly.pdbx_seq_one_letter_code
_entity_poly.pdbx_strand_id
1 'polypeptide(L)'
;QCPPEVARAQTLCINGAHESCPEISTISIDHIKEVDRKGDLFHIVNEMDDLLDRSFAEKKLLSELGVAWGRTSKPFDMKNYDHYPKR
;
A
#
# COMPACT_ATOMS: atom_id res chain seq x y z
N GLN A 1 25.28 -3.10 -10.77
CA GLN A 1 24.12 -3.11 -11.68
C GLN A 1 23.17 -4.20 -11.22
N CYS A 2 21.86 -3.93 -11.15
CA CYS A 2 20.84 -4.91 -10.79
C CYS A 2 20.36 -5.59 -12.08
N PRO A 3 20.62 -6.89 -12.30
CA PRO A 3 20.29 -7.54 -13.55
C PRO A 3 18.78 -7.85 -13.61
N PRO A 4 18.15 -7.93 -14.80
CA PRO A 4 16.69 -8.08 -14.95
C PRO A 4 16.07 -9.26 -14.20
N GLU A 5 16.86 -10.32 -14.00
CA GLU A 5 16.46 -11.54 -13.30
C GLU A 5 16.20 -11.27 -11.80
N VAL A 6 16.93 -10.31 -11.22
CA VAL A 6 16.74 -9.86 -9.83
C VAL A 6 15.52 -8.94 -9.73
N ALA A 7 15.22 -8.17 -10.78
CA ALA A 7 14.02 -7.33 -10.83
C ALA A 7 12.73 -8.14 -10.95
N ARG A 8 12.77 -9.38 -11.47
CA ARG A 8 11.57 -10.20 -11.71
C ARG A 8 10.72 -10.40 -10.45
N ALA A 9 11.34 -10.70 -9.32
CA ALA A 9 10.62 -10.91 -8.07
C ALA A 9 9.91 -9.63 -7.61
N GLN A 10 10.60 -8.48 -7.68
CA GLN A 10 10.03 -7.18 -7.33
C GLN A 10 8.89 -6.79 -8.29
N THR A 11 9.07 -6.96 -9.59
CA THR A 11 8.02 -6.73 -10.60
C THR A 11 6.78 -7.59 -10.34
N LEU A 12 6.98 -8.89 -10.07
CA LEU A 12 5.87 -9.80 -9.76
C LEU A 12 5.09 -9.34 -8.51
N CYS A 13 5.80 -8.99 -7.43
CA CYS A 13 5.17 -8.50 -6.21
C CYS A 13 4.37 -7.21 -6.42
N ILE A 14 4.92 -6.23 -7.14
CA ILE A 14 4.23 -4.95 -7.39
C ILE A 14 3.01 -5.16 -8.29
N ASN A 15 3.11 -6.00 -9.32
CA ASN A 15 1.97 -6.33 -10.17
C ASN A 15 0.85 -7.00 -9.37
N GLY A 16 1.20 -8.00 -8.55
CA GLY A 16 0.23 -8.68 -7.68
C GLY A 16 -0.40 -7.75 -6.65
N ALA A 17 0.38 -6.81 -6.08
CA ALA A 17 -0.17 -5.80 -5.18
C ALA A 17 -1.20 -4.91 -5.88
N HIS A 18 -0.96 -4.53 -7.13
CA HIS A 18 -1.90 -3.70 -7.89
C HIS A 18 -3.14 -4.48 -8.31
N GLU A 19 -2.98 -5.69 -8.85
CA GLU A 19 -4.13 -6.49 -9.32
C GLU A 19 -4.98 -7.09 -8.21
N SER A 20 -4.39 -7.34 -7.04
CA SER A 20 -5.15 -7.73 -5.84
C SER A 20 -5.99 -6.59 -5.25
N CYS A 21 -5.83 -5.37 -5.72
CA CYS A 21 -6.56 -4.18 -5.28
C CYS A 21 -7.33 -3.55 -6.46
N PRO A 22 -8.48 -4.12 -6.87
CA PRO A 22 -9.19 -3.68 -8.08
C PRO A 22 -9.84 -2.30 -7.94
N GLU A 23 -10.03 -1.82 -6.72
CA GLU A 23 -10.72 -0.56 -6.40
C GLU A 23 -9.83 0.32 -5.52
N ILE A 24 -9.63 1.57 -5.94
CA ILE A 24 -8.94 2.57 -5.12
C ILE A 24 -9.89 3.00 -4.00
N SER A 25 -9.46 2.80 -2.75
CA SER A 25 -10.22 3.25 -1.58
C SER A 25 -9.74 4.61 -1.08
N THR A 26 -10.67 5.51 -0.81
CA THR A 26 -10.40 6.82 -0.22
C THR A 26 -10.41 6.73 1.30
N ILE A 27 -9.43 7.35 1.95
CA ILE A 27 -9.40 7.50 3.41
C ILE A 27 -10.38 8.62 3.81
N SER A 28 -11.26 8.38 4.78
CA SER A 28 -12.19 9.40 5.27
C SER A 28 -11.42 10.63 5.77
N ILE A 29 -11.99 11.83 5.55
CA ILE A 29 -11.45 13.08 6.07
C ILE A 29 -11.28 13.07 7.59
N ASP A 30 -12.08 12.26 8.30
CA ASP A 30 -11.98 12.06 9.76
C ASP A 30 -10.62 11.49 10.21
N HIS A 31 -9.88 10.86 9.29
CA HIS A 31 -8.57 10.29 9.54
C HIS A 31 -7.42 11.14 8.95
N ILE A 32 -7.72 12.34 8.44
CA ILE A 32 -6.76 13.20 7.77
C ILE A 32 -6.68 14.53 8.55
N LYS A 33 -5.46 15.01 8.77
CA LYS A 33 -5.19 16.35 9.28
C LYS A 33 -4.49 17.19 8.22
N GLU A 34 -4.84 18.46 8.17
CA GLU A 34 -4.13 19.45 7.38
C GLU A 34 -2.98 20.06 8.20
N VAL A 35 -1.81 20.20 7.59
CA VAL A 35 -0.62 20.77 8.21
C VAL A 35 0.02 21.77 7.26
N ASP A 36 0.19 23.01 7.70
CA ASP A 36 1.04 23.98 7.00
C ASP A 36 2.51 23.67 7.27
N ARG A 37 3.31 23.54 6.21
CA ARG A 37 4.77 23.50 6.32
C ARG A 37 5.36 24.53 5.38
N LYS A 38 5.79 25.66 5.95
CA LYS A 38 6.46 26.76 5.23
C LYS A 38 5.56 27.40 4.15
N GLY A 39 4.26 27.47 4.40
CA GLY A 39 3.29 28.06 3.48
C GLY A 39 2.67 27.07 2.48
N ASP A 40 3.09 25.81 2.51
CA ASP A 40 2.50 24.73 1.73
C ASP A 40 1.55 23.89 2.62
N LEU A 41 0.33 23.64 2.14
CA LEU A 41 -0.67 22.83 2.83
C LEU A 41 -0.49 21.34 2.52
N PHE A 42 -0.36 20.51 3.55
CA PHE A 42 -0.24 19.06 3.43
C PHE A 42 -1.40 18.35 4.12
N HIS A 43 -1.94 17.31 3.47
CA HIS A 43 -2.83 16.35 4.10
C HIS A 43 -2.01 15.18 4.64
N ILE A 44 -2.15 14.90 5.93
CA ILE A 44 -1.43 13.83 6.61
C ILE A 44 -2.45 12.89 7.23
N VAL A 45 -2.30 11.59 7.01
CA VAL A 45 -3.11 10.59 7.70
C VAL A 45 -2.71 10.55 9.17
N ASN A 46 -3.70 10.59 10.05
CA ASN A 46 -3.49 10.59 11.49
C ASN A 46 -2.69 9.35 11.91
N GLU A 47 -1.69 9.56 12.78
CA GLU A 47 -0.86 8.51 13.39
C GLU A 47 -0.08 7.64 12.39
N MET A 48 0.06 8.08 11.13
CA MET A 48 0.74 7.28 10.10
C MET A 48 2.14 6.82 10.50
N ASP A 49 2.94 7.67 11.15
CA ASP A 49 4.31 7.30 11.57
C ASP A 49 4.29 6.11 12.57
N ASP A 50 3.43 6.16 13.60
CA ASP A 50 3.25 5.06 14.57
C ASP A 50 2.72 3.79 13.90
N LEU A 51 1.75 3.95 13.00
CA LEU A 51 1.18 2.83 12.26
C LEU A 51 2.23 2.10 11.42
N LEU A 52 3.16 2.84 10.80
CA LEU A 52 4.27 2.26 10.04
C LEU A 52 5.26 1.52 10.96
N ASP A 53 5.62 2.11 12.09
CA ASP A 53 6.51 1.47 13.07
C ASP A 53 5.91 0.16 13.61
N ARG A 54 4.62 0.19 13.95
CA ARG A 54 3.88 -1.00 14.41
C ARG A 54 3.72 -2.05 13.32
N SER A 55 3.38 -1.64 12.10
CA SER A 55 3.29 -2.54 10.95
C SER A 55 4.58 -3.31 10.75
N PHE A 56 5.71 -2.60 10.83
CA PHE A 56 7.03 -3.19 10.71
C PHE A 56 7.34 -4.13 11.87
N ALA A 57 7.14 -3.69 13.12
CA ALA A 57 7.43 -4.48 14.32
C ALA A 57 6.59 -5.77 14.40
N GLU A 58 5.30 -5.69 14.07
CA GLU A 58 4.36 -6.81 14.11
C GLU A 58 4.38 -7.68 12.83
N LYS A 59 5.08 -7.24 11.77
CA LYS A 59 5.07 -7.86 10.44
C LYS A 59 3.66 -8.02 9.88
N LYS A 60 2.83 -6.99 10.06
CA LYS A 60 1.43 -6.94 9.65
C LYS A 60 1.18 -5.81 8.68
N LEU A 61 0.22 -6.00 7.78
CA LEU A 61 -0.32 -4.93 6.96
C LEU A 61 -1.16 -3.97 7.81
N LEU A 62 -1.35 -2.74 7.34
CA LEU A 62 -2.20 -1.75 8.03
C LEU A 62 -3.66 -2.24 8.20
N SER A 63 -4.16 -3.03 7.26
CA SER A 63 -5.47 -3.68 7.36
C SER A 63 -5.54 -4.77 8.44
N GLU A 64 -4.41 -5.41 8.75
CA GLU A 64 -4.29 -6.43 9.80
C GLU A 64 -4.04 -5.82 11.19
N LEU A 65 -3.62 -4.55 11.25
CA LEU A 65 -3.54 -3.76 12.49
C LEU A 65 -4.91 -3.25 12.96
N GLY A 66 -5.98 -3.47 12.20
CA GLY A 66 -7.33 -3.04 12.54
C GLY A 66 -7.59 -1.55 12.31
N VAL A 67 -6.80 -0.90 11.47
CA VAL A 67 -7.02 0.51 11.10
C VAL A 67 -8.33 0.65 10.32
N ALA A 68 -9.19 1.58 10.72
CA ALA A 68 -10.56 1.70 10.20
C ALA A 68 -10.65 1.90 8.68
N TRP A 69 -9.68 2.62 8.12
CA TRP A 69 -9.57 2.85 6.68
C TRP A 69 -8.75 1.79 5.94
N GLY A 70 -8.10 0.87 6.68
CA GLY A 70 -7.40 -0.27 6.10
C GLY A 70 -8.38 -1.24 5.43
N ARG A 71 -7.97 -1.79 4.27
CA ARG A 71 -8.76 -2.77 3.52
C ARG A 71 -7.98 -4.06 3.33
N THR A 72 -8.59 -5.18 3.69
CA THR A 72 -8.07 -6.51 3.37
C THR A 72 -8.58 -6.91 1.99
N SER A 73 -7.69 -7.38 1.13
CA SER A 73 -8.05 -8.00 -0.14
C SER A 73 -8.06 -9.51 -0.03
N LYS A 74 -8.70 -10.17 -1.00
CA LYS A 74 -8.56 -11.63 -1.16
C LYS A 74 -7.17 -11.94 -1.70
N PRO A 75 -6.55 -13.07 -1.33
CA PRO A 75 -5.34 -13.54 -1.97
C PRO A 75 -5.50 -13.57 -3.50
N PHE A 76 -4.52 -13.04 -4.20
CA PHE A 76 -4.49 -13.03 -5.66
C PHE A 76 -3.47 -14.07 -6.15
N ASP A 77 -3.92 -15.00 -6.99
CA ASP A 77 -3.06 -16.07 -7.49
C ASP A 77 -2.14 -15.55 -8.60
N MET A 78 -0.84 -15.54 -8.33
CA MET A 78 0.20 -15.12 -9.26
C MET A 78 0.83 -16.30 -10.01
N LYS A 79 0.29 -17.51 -9.89
CA LYS A 79 0.82 -18.69 -10.57
C LYS A 79 0.71 -18.51 -12.09
N ASN A 80 1.83 -18.76 -12.78
CA ASN A 80 1.96 -18.60 -14.23
C ASN A 80 1.72 -17.16 -14.74
N TYR A 81 1.88 -16.17 -13.88
CA TYR A 81 1.78 -14.76 -14.26
C TYR A 81 2.82 -14.39 -15.32
N ASP A 82 2.38 -14.01 -16.53
CA ASP A 82 3.24 -13.75 -17.69
C ASP A 82 3.02 -12.39 -18.36
N HIS A 83 1.92 -11.68 -18.05
CA HIS A 83 1.63 -10.35 -18.57
C HIS A 83 0.87 -9.49 -17.56
N TYR A 84 1.09 -8.17 -17.61
CA TYR A 84 0.32 -7.20 -16.85
C TYR A 84 -0.84 -6.66 -17.72
N PRO A 85 -2.06 -6.53 -17.17
CA PRO A 85 -3.21 -6.08 -17.92
C PRO A 85 -3.02 -4.65 -18.43
N LYS A 86 -3.33 -4.44 -19.71
CA LYS A 86 -3.44 -3.10 -20.30
C LYS A 86 -4.92 -2.73 -20.29
N ARG A 87 -5.29 -1.71 -19.53
CA ARG A 87 -6.65 -1.15 -19.53
C ARG A 87 -6.71 0.08 -20.41
#